data_AF-A0A927JF55-F1
#
_entry.id   AF-A0A927JF55-F1
#
_cell.length_a   1.000
_cell.length_b   1.000
_cell.length_c   1.000
_cell.angle_alpha   90.00
_cell.angle_beta   90.00
_cell.angle_gamma   90.00
#
_symmetry.space_group_name_H-M   'P 1'
#
loop_
_entity.id
_entity.type
_entity.pdbx_description
1 polymer ?
#
loop_
_entity_poly.entity_id
_entity_poly.type
_entity_poly.pdbx_seq_one_letter_code
_entity_poly.pdbx_strand_id
1 'polypeptide(L)'
;MSAAADHAALPRARTSGPDHLGRQAPLDPRAPWWRHLSAHAIDALIVAAPLTLGLLIISSLSDQSGGGQADRAVFAIFTAAATLGLAWWNLGARDGTRGQSLGKSAALLITRDTRTGRPLGPRRALARRLTLGRAGGPAETLDEPAALAEGFEPDQQAPTIAELRRRRLLGLAALAITLVFMAFASIAIGARPLALLEIQNALLSPSGADTDIIVRSLRVPRTLLAITVGIAIGVAGALIQGHTRNPLADPGILGVIPGAAFAVVLAVYLFRLGSPSEYVWFAFLGAFLTTIVVFGIASIGKGGASPLTLPLAGVAVGAFLTAMTNAVVLLDRASLDAYRFWNVGSVAGRGLDVLLQVLPFIIVGLAIARASTPGLNLLSLGDDMARSLGTNIALTRVAGILAITLLAGAATAACGVIAFLGLVVPHIARAITGPDYKWIVPFSGLCGAILILSADVLGRIVVRPSELQLGIVLALVGGPFFIALVRRRKLVSL
;
A
#
# COMPACT_ATOMS: atom_id res chain seq x y z
N MET A 1 67.83 6.70 -36.73
CA MET A 1 68.61 5.71 -35.96
C MET A 1 68.21 5.87 -34.50
N SER A 2 67.25 5.07 -34.01
CA SER A 2 67.48 3.86 -33.19
C SER A 2 68.13 4.23 -31.84
N ALA A 3 67.59 4.00 -30.64
CA ALA A 3 66.85 2.86 -30.07
C ALA A 3 66.02 3.38 -28.86
N ALA A 4 64.79 2.96 -28.57
CA ALA A 4 64.35 1.66 -28.01
C ALA A 4 65.11 1.27 -26.72
N ALA A 5 64.47 1.48 -25.57
CA ALA A 5 64.85 0.86 -24.30
C ALA A 5 63.59 0.42 -23.54
N ASP A 6 63.44 -0.90 -23.46
CA ASP A 6 62.43 -1.67 -22.75
C ASP A 6 62.36 -1.32 -21.26
N HIS A 7 61.15 -1.03 -20.77
CA HIS A 7 60.83 -1.20 -19.35
C HIS A 7 60.20 -2.58 -19.14
N ALA A 8 61.04 -3.50 -18.68
CA ALA A 8 60.67 -4.84 -18.27
C ALA A 8 59.61 -4.80 -17.14
N ALA A 9 58.49 -5.47 -17.38
CA ALA A 9 57.44 -5.72 -16.41
C ALA A 9 57.93 -6.70 -15.33
N LEU A 10 57.91 -6.26 -14.07
CA LEU A 10 58.12 -7.12 -12.91
C LEU A 10 56.97 -8.15 -12.80
N PRO A 11 57.26 -9.43 -12.49
CA PRO A 11 56.23 -10.44 -12.32
C PRO A 11 55.43 -10.15 -11.05
N ARG A 12 54.10 -9.98 -11.18
CA ARG A 12 53.19 -9.92 -10.04
C ARG A 12 53.23 -11.26 -9.31
N ALA A 13 53.86 -11.27 -8.14
CA ALA A 13 53.80 -12.36 -7.19
C ALA A 13 52.31 -12.67 -6.89
N ARG A 14 51.89 -13.89 -7.24
CA ARG A 14 50.63 -14.47 -6.76
C ARG A 14 50.77 -14.67 -5.26
N THR A 15 50.16 -13.82 -4.46
CA THR A 15 49.95 -14.08 -3.04
C THR A 15 48.94 -15.22 -2.91
N SER A 16 49.44 -16.41 -2.63
CA SER A 16 48.65 -17.57 -2.19
C SER A 16 48.09 -17.28 -0.80
N GLY A 17 46.84 -16.80 -0.73
CA GLY A 17 46.05 -16.76 0.50
C GLY A 17 45.42 -18.12 0.81
N PRO A 18 45.05 -18.41 2.08
CA PRO A 18 44.59 -19.74 2.50
C PRO A 18 43.19 -20.08 1.96
N ASP A 19 43.10 -21.18 1.23
CA ASP A 19 41.88 -21.83 0.69
C ASP A 19 40.99 -22.41 1.81
N HIS A 20 40.27 -21.55 2.57
CA HIS A 20 39.29 -22.00 3.58
C HIS A 20 37.89 -21.41 3.45
N LEU A 21 37.53 -20.81 2.31
CA LEU A 21 36.13 -20.64 1.95
C LEU A 21 35.68 -21.89 1.19
N GLY A 22 34.89 -22.74 1.85
CA GLY A 22 34.35 -23.96 1.28
C GLY A 22 33.84 -23.70 -0.14
N ARG A 23 34.42 -24.40 -1.12
CA ARG A 23 33.84 -24.51 -2.46
C ARG A 23 32.42 -25.03 -2.28
N GLN A 24 31.45 -24.12 -2.29
CA GLN A 24 30.07 -24.50 -2.53
C GLN A 24 30.08 -25.26 -3.84
N ALA A 25 29.58 -26.50 -3.83
CA ALA A 25 29.39 -27.26 -5.06
C ALA A 25 28.69 -26.35 -6.09
N PRO A 26 29.00 -26.45 -7.40
CA PRO A 26 28.33 -25.65 -8.41
C PRO A 26 26.83 -25.78 -8.21
N LEU A 27 26.17 -24.68 -7.82
CA LEU A 27 24.71 -24.66 -7.71
C LEU A 27 24.19 -25.01 -9.10
N ASP A 28 23.37 -26.04 -9.22
CA ASP A 28 22.69 -26.35 -10.48
C ASP A 28 22.00 -25.05 -10.95
N PRO A 29 22.36 -24.50 -12.12
CA PRO A 29 21.80 -23.25 -12.62
C PRO A 29 20.27 -23.34 -12.79
N ARG A 30 19.73 -24.57 -12.85
CA ARG A 30 18.31 -24.84 -13.02
C ARG A 30 17.58 -24.80 -11.69
N ALA A 31 16.73 -23.80 -11.55
CA ALA A 31 15.83 -23.71 -10.42
C ALA A 31 14.83 -24.90 -10.40
N PRO A 32 14.41 -25.37 -9.22
CA PRO A 32 13.43 -26.45 -9.11
C PRO A 32 12.08 -26.04 -9.72
N TRP A 33 11.35 -27.02 -10.25
CA TRP A 33 10.10 -26.81 -11.00
C TRP A 33 9.03 -25.99 -10.24
N TRP A 34 8.97 -26.13 -8.91
CA TRP A 34 8.00 -25.41 -8.07
C TRP A 34 8.26 -23.89 -8.03
N ARG A 35 9.50 -23.42 -8.24
CA ARG A 35 9.82 -21.99 -8.37
C ARG A 35 9.33 -21.43 -9.70
N HIS A 36 9.44 -22.21 -10.78
CA HIS A 36 8.87 -21.83 -12.06
C HIS A 36 7.34 -21.78 -11.99
N LEU A 37 6.72 -22.77 -11.34
CA LEU A 37 5.27 -22.79 -11.15
C LEU A 37 4.80 -21.59 -10.31
N SER A 38 5.49 -21.27 -9.21
CA SER A 38 5.13 -20.12 -8.37
C SER A 38 5.30 -18.79 -9.09
N ALA A 39 6.36 -18.62 -9.89
CA ALA A 39 6.54 -17.45 -10.74
C ALA A 39 5.37 -17.28 -11.72
N HIS A 40 5.00 -18.34 -12.43
CA HIS A 40 3.88 -18.31 -13.36
C HIS A 40 2.54 -18.07 -12.66
N ALA A 41 2.32 -18.64 -11.47
CA ALA A 41 1.11 -18.42 -10.68
C ALA A 41 0.99 -16.96 -10.24
N ILE A 42 2.08 -16.33 -9.78
CA ILE A 42 2.09 -14.91 -9.39
C ILE A 42 1.83 -14.02 -10.60
N ASP A 43 2.51 -14.28 -11.72
CA ASP A 43 2.30 -13.51 -12.96
C ASP A 43 0.87 -13.64 -13.48
N ALA A 44 0.27 -14.84 -13.37
CA ALA A 44 -1.14 -15.07 -13.71
C ALA A 44 -2.07 -14.35 -12.73
N LEU A 45 -1.79 -14.36 -11.43
CA LEU A 45 -2.61 -13.70 -10.41
C LEU A 45 -2.71 -12.18 -10.63
N ILE A 46 -1.62 -11.54 -11.06
CA ILE A 46 -1.59 -10.09 -11.37
C ILE A 46 -2.61 -9.73 -12.46
N VAL A 47 -2.86 -10.64 -13.40
CA VAL A 47 -3.80 -10.46 -14.50
C VAL A 47 -5.19 -10.96 -14.09
N ALA A 48 -5.27 -12.09 -13.37
CA ALA A 48 -6.51 -12.68 -12.95
C ALA A 48 -7.26 -11.82 -11.93
N ALA A 49 -6.57 -11.18 -10.97
CA ALA A 49 -7.20 -10.38 -9.93
C ALA A 49 -8.04 -9.19 -10.44
N PRO A 50 -7.53 -8.28 -11.30
CA PRO A 50 -8.34 -7.20 -11.86
C PRO A 50 -9.45 -7.75 -12.78
N LEU A 51 -9.19 -8.85 -13.50
CA LEU A 51 -10.18 -9.48 -14.37
C LEU A 51 -11.34 -10.09 -13.58
N THR A 52 -11.06 -10.86 -12.53
CA THR A 52 -12.10 -11.48 -11.70
C THR A 52 -12.90 -10.42 -10.96
N LEU A 53 -12.25 -9.41 -10.37
CA LEU A 53 -12.94 -8.29 -9.74
C LEU A 53 -13.83 -7.55 -10.74
N GLY A 54 -13.30 -7.25 -11.93
CA GLY A 54 -14.07 -6.60 -12.98
C GLY A 54 -15.26 -7.42 -13.47
N LEU A 55 -15.10 -8.74 -13.65
CA LEU A 55 -16.20 -9.63 -14.01
C LEU A 55 -17.24 -9.75 -12.90
N LEU A 56 -16.83 -9.75 -11.63
CA LEU A 56 -17.74 -9.67 -10.49
C LEU A 56 -18.53 -8.36 -10.51
N ILE A 57 -17.87 -7.24 -10.77
CA ILE A 57 -18.53 -5.94 -10.93
C ILE A 57 -19.54 -5.99 -12.08
N ILE A 58 -19.15 -6.44 -13.26
CA ILE A 58 -20.00 -6.47 -14.47
C ILE A 58 -21.19 -7.41 -14.29
N SER A 59 -20.98 -8.60 -13.70
CA SER A 59 -22.08 -9.54 -13.42
C SER A 59 -23.05 -8.98 -12.39
N SER A 60 -22.55 -8.16 -11.46
CA SER A 60 -23.38 -7.47 -10.47
C SER A 60 -24.30 -6.39 -11.06
N LEU A 61 -24.04 -5.95 -12.31
CA LEU A 61 -24.78 -4.93 -13.06
C LEU A 61 -25.75 -5.55 -14.09
N SER A 62 -26.22 -6.77 -13.90
CA SER A 62 -27.14 -7.44 -14.85
C SER A 62 -28.48 -6.70 -14.99
N ASP A 63 -29.21 -6.94 -16.09
CA ASP A 63 -30.49 -6.28 -16.39
C ASP A 63 -31.54 -6.50 -15.28
N GLN A 64 -31.53 -7.67 -14.63
CA GLN A 64 -32.38 -7.98 -13.47
C GLN A 64 -32.03 -7.15 -12.22
N SER A 65 -30.84 -6.55 -12.21
CA SER A 65 -30.31 -5.77 -11.10
C SER A 65 -30.37 -4.26 -11.36
N GLY A 66 -30.94 -3.81 -12.50
CA GLY A 66 -31.07 -2.38 -12.83
C GLY A 66 -29.83 -1.74 -13.45
N GLY A 67 -28.79 -2.51 -13.80
CA GLY A 67 -27.64 -2.01 -14.56
C GLY A 67 -27.91 -2.05 -16.06
N GLY A 68 -27.62 -0.96 -16.78
CA GLY A 68 -27.80 -0.90 -18.23
C GLY A 68 -26.65 -1.55 -19.01
N GLN A 69 -26.90 -1.89 -20.28
CA GLN A 69 -25.85 -2.39 -21.19
C GLN A 69 -24.65 -1.43 -21.30
N ALA A 70 -24.90 -0.12 -21.27
CA ALA A 70 -23.87 0.90 -21.30
C ALA A 70 -22.93 0.84 -20.08
N ASP A 71 -23.48 0.60 -18.88
CA ASP A 71 -22.69 0.50 -17.65
C ASP A 71 -21.78 -0.72 -17.71
N ARG A 72 -22.33 -1.87 -18.10
CA ARG A 72 -21.56 -3.11 -18.30
C ARG A 72 -20.43 -2.91 -19.31
N ALA A 73 -20.67 -2.18 -20.39
CA ALA A 73 -19.65 -1.86 -21.38
C ALA A 73 -18.53 -0.98 -20.80
N VAL A 74 -18.86 0.06 -20.03
CA VAL A 74 -17.87 0.94 -19.38
C VAL A 74 -16.99 0.15 -18.41
N PHE A 75 -17.60 -0.66 -17.54
CA PHE A 75 -16.85 -1.50 -16.60
C PHE A 75 -16.04 -2.59 -17.32
N ALA A 76 -16.54 -3.15 -18.42
CA ALA A 76 -15.80 -4.10 -19.25
C ALA A 76 -14.56 -3.47 -19.92
N ILE A 77 -14.71 -2.28 -20.50
CA ILE A 77 -13.59 -1.54 -21.11
C ILE A 77 -12.51 -1.25 -20.06
N PHE A 78 -12.90 -0.78 -18.88
CA PHE A 78 -11.94 -0.51 -17.81
C PHE A 78 -11.29 -1.80 -17.29
N THR A 79 -12.08 -2.86 -17.08
CA THR A 79 -11.55 -4.16 -16.65
C THR A 79 -10.52 -4.68 -17.65
N ALA A 80 -10.82 -4.61 -18.95
CA ALA A 80 -9.89 -4.97 -20.01
C ALA A 80 -8.64 -4.07 -19.98
N ALA A 81 -8.81 -2.75 -19.87
CA ALA A 81 -7.70 -1.80 -19.83
C ALA A 81 -6.79 -2.01 -18.61
N ALA A 82 -7.35 -2.22 -17.42
CA ALA A 82 -6.60 -2.50 -16.19
C ALA A 82 -5.86 -3.84 -16.28
N THR A 83 -6.53 -4.89 -16.77
CA THR A 83 -5.97 -6.24 -16.94
C THR A 83 -4.81 -6.22 -17.95
N LEU A 84 -5.02 -5.61 -19.12
CA LEU A 84 -4.00 -5.47 -20.16
C LEU A 84 -2.87 -4.53 -19.72
N GLY A 85 -3.19 -3.45 -19.02
CA GLY A 85 -2.22 -2.49 -18.48
C GLY A 85 -1.29 -3.13 -17.44
N LEU A 86 -1.85 -3.91 -16.49
CA LEU A 86 -1.08 -4.65 -15.50
C LEU A 86 -0.24 -5.77 -16.13
N ALA A 87 -0.81 -6.51 -17.09
CA ALA A 87 -0.06 -7.50 -17.85
C ALA A 87 1.11 -6.85 -18.62
N TRP A 88 0.86 -5.73 -19.29
CA TRP A 88 1.86 -4.97 -20.03
C TRP A 88 2.95 -4.42 -19.10
N TRP A 89 2.56 -3.88 -17.94
CA TRP A 89 3.48 -3.37 -16.92
C TRP A 89 4.39 -4.48 -16.38
N ASN A 90 3.78 -5.61 -15.98
CA ASN A 90 4.49 -6.78 -15.44
C ASN A 90 5.46 -7.41 -16.46
N LEU A 91 5.05 -7.47 -17.73
CA LEU A 91 5.84 -8.12 -18.78
C LEU A 91 6.95 -7.25 -19.37
N GLY A 92 6.91 -5.92 -19.22
CA GLY A 92 7.90 -5.09 -19.92
C GLY A 92 8.17 -3.67 -19.44
N ALA A 93 7.32 -3.04 -18.63
CA ALA A 93 7.54 -1.64 -18.21
C ALA A 93 8.15 -1.49 -16.82
N ARG A 94 8.07 -2.54 -15.98
CA ARG A 94 8.61 -2.55 -14.62
C ARG A 94 10.14 -2.55 -14.60
N ASP A 95 10.76 -3.62 -15.07
CA ASP A 95 12.22 -3.85 -14.99
C ASP A 95 12.83 -4.13 -16.37
N GLY A 96 12.34 -3.41 -17.40
CA GLY A 96 12.72 -3.57 -18.80
C GLY A 96 14.22 -3.85 -19.01
N THR A 97 14.47 -4.86 -19.86
CA THR A 97 15.74 -5.55 -20.19
C THR A 97 16.32 -6.52 -19.17
N ARG A 98 16.03 -6.44 -17.87
CA ARG A 98 16.61 -7.35 -16.83
C ARG A 98 16.11 -8.80 -16.85
N GLY A 99 15.08 -9.11 -17.63
CA GLY A 99 14.58 -10.48 -17.80
C GLY A 99 13.79 -11.06 -16.63
N GLN A 100 13.29 -10.20 -15.73
CA GLN A 100 12.44 -10.59 -14.60
C GLN A 100 11.03 -9.98 -14.74
N SER A 101 10.00 -10.80 -14.57
CA SER A 101 8.64 -10.37 -14.23
C SER A 101 8.50 -10.32 -12.70
N LEU A 102 7.37 -9.82 -12.17
CA LEU A 102 7.10 -9.81 -10.72
C LEU A 102 7.12 -11.23 -10.16
N GLY A 103 6.53 -12.19 -10.85
CA GLY A 103 6.57 -13.61 -10.48
C GLY A 103 7.99 -14.18 -10.50
N LYS A 104 8.79 -13.87 -11.52
CA LYS A 104 10.18 -14.34 -11.59
C LYS A 104 11.05 -13.71 -10.51
N SER A 105 10.96 -12.40 -10.30
CA SER A 105 11.63 -11.70 -9.20
C SER A 105 11.22 -12.27 -7.85
N ALA A 106 9.93 -12.58 -7.67
CA ALA A 106 9.41 -13.24 -6.48
C ALA A 106 9.97 -14.65 -6.26
N ALA A 107 10.27 -15.38 -7.33
CA ALA A 107 10.82 -16.73 -7.30
C ALA A 107 12.35 -16.78 -7.40
N LEU A 108 13.03 -15.63 -7.40
CA LEU A 108 14.48 -15.49 -7.64
C LEU A 108 14.92 -16.11 -8.96
N LEU A 109 14.14 -15.89 -10.01
CA LEU A 109 14.40 -16.37 -11.36
C LEU A 109 14.78 -15.22 -12.29
N ILE A 110 15.69 -15.48 -13.22
CA ILE A 110 16.05 -14.53 -14.28
C ILE A 110 16.03 -15.23 -15.64
N THR A 111 15.63 -14.50 -16.68
CA THR A 111 15.65 -15.02 -18.06
C THR A 111 16.79 -14.39 -18.84
N ARG A 112 17.64 -15.22 -19.46
CA ARG A 112 18.75 -14.77 -20.32
C ARG A 112 18.64 -15.33 -21.73
N ASP A 113 19.32 -14.67 -22.65
CA ASP A 113 19.54 -15.14 -24.01
C ASP A 113 20.71 -16.14 -24.01
N THR A 114 20.48 -17.36 -24.49
CA THR A 114 21.53 -18.42 -24.53
C THR A 114 22.69 -18.09 -25.44
N ARG A 115 22.51 -17.22 -26.46
CA ARG A 115 23.59 -16.86 -27.39
C ARG A 115 24.50 -15.76 -26.87
N THR A 116 23.93 -14.77 -26.19
CA THR A 116 24.66 -13.56 -25.76
C THR A 116 24.96 -13.58 -24.26
N GLY A 117 24.38 -14.50 -23.50
CA GLY A 117 24.48 -14.54 -22.04
C GLY A 117 23.79 -13.37 -21.34
N ARG A 118 23.21 -12.41 -22.07
CA ARG A 118 22.60 -11.20 -21.54
C ARG A 118 21.17 -11.43 -21.06
N PRO A 119 20.69 -10.66 -20.07
CA PRO A 119 19.30 -10.73 -19.66
C PRO A 119 18.36 -10.44 -20.84
N LEU A 120 17.31 -11.25 -20.94
CA LEU A 120 16.31 -11.18 -21.97
C LEU A 120 14.99 -10.75 -21.34
N GLY A 121 14.62 -9.48 -21.55
CA GLY A 121 13.38 -8.90 -21.04
C GLY A 121 12.14 -9.80 -21.27
N PRO A 122 11.16 -9.83 -20.35
CA PRO A 122 10.07 -10.82 -20.39
C PRO A 122 9.24 -10.77 -21.68
N ARG A 123 9.00 -9.58 -22.26
CA ARG A 123 8.36 -9.45 -23.59
C ARG A 123 9.13 -10.11 -24.71
N ARG A 124 10.45 -9.90 -24.78
CA ARG A 124 11.30 -10.48 -25.84
C ARG A 124 11.37 -12.00 -25.67
N ALA A 125 11.44 -12.47 -24.42
CA ALA A 125 11.36 -13.90 -24.11
C ALA A 125 10.02 -14.52 -24.54
N LEU A 126 8.90 -13.85 -24.29
CA LEU A 126 7.57 -14.29 -24.73
C LEU A 126 7.45 -14.32 -26.25
N ALA A 127 7.87 -13.26 -26.94
CA ALA A 127 7.87 -13.19 -28.40
C ALA A 127 8.71 -14.30 -29.05
N ARG A 128 9.88 -14.64 -28.46
CA ARG A 128 10.72 -15.75 -28.93
C ARG A 128 10.08 -17.13 -28.71
N ARG A 129 9.35 -17.33 -27.60
CA ARG A 129 8.57 -18.56 -27.38
C ARG A 129 7.47 -18.73 -28.42
N LEU A 130 6.74 -17.65 -28.73
CA LEU A 130 5.65 -17.68 -29.71
C LEU A 130 6.14 -17.89 -31.16
N THR A 131 7.36 -17.47 -31.48
CA THR A 131 7.96 -17.56 -32.84
C THR A 131 8.79 -18.83 -33.06
N LEU A 132 8.68 -19.84 -32.19
CA LEU A 132 9.37 -21.14 -32.28
C LEU A 132 10.88 -21.02 -32.57
N GLY A 133 11.54 -19.98 -32.04
CA GLY A 133 13.00 -19.81 -32.17
C GLY A 133 13.53 -19.45 -33.57
N ARG A 134 12.68 -19.15 -34.55
CA ARG A 134 13.12 -18.82 -35.94
C ARG A 134 14.00 -17.56 -36.04
N ALA A 135 13.96 -16.65 -35.06
CA ALA A 135 14.64 -15.35 -35.12
C ALA A 135 15.66 -15.09 -33.99
N GLY A 136 15.98 -16.06 -33.14
CA GLY A 136 16.94 -15.89 -32.04
C GLY A 136 16.98 -17.11 -31.13
N GLY A 137 18.18 -17.47 -30.65
CA GLY A 137 18.41 -18.68 -29.84
C GLY A 137 17.48 -18.81 -28.62
N PRO A 138 17.38 -20.02 -28.04
CA PRO A 138 16.45 -20.32 -26.96
C PRO A 138 16.64 -19.39 -25.76
N ALA A 139 15.54 -18.99 -25.13
CA ALA A 139 15.57 -18.25 -23.87
C ALA A 139 15.65 -19.25 -22.72
N GLU A 140 16.61 -19.07 -21.82
CA GLU A 140 16.79 -19.92 -20.64
C GLU A 140 16.40 -19.14 -19.38
N THR A 141 15.71 -19.81 -18.44
CA THR A 141 15.37 -19.23 -17.13
C THR A 141 16.19 -19.95 -16.05
N LEU A 142 16.90 -19.18 -15.24
CA LEU A 142 17.90 -19.67 -14.30
C LEU A 142 17.60 -19.20 -12.89
N ASP A 143 18.17 -19.90 -11.90
CA ASP A 143 18.22 -19.42 -10.52
C ASP A 143 19.14 -18.19 -10.47
N GLU A 144 18.60 -17.05 -10.03
CA GLU A 144 19.30 -15.77 -10.03
C GLU A 144 20.60 -15.79 -9.21
N PRO A 145 20.67 -16.36 -7.99
CA PRO A 145 21.90 -16.44 -7.22
C PRO A 145 22.97 -17.31 -7.90
N ALA A 146 22.57 -18.40 -8.56
CA ALA A 146 23.49 -19.26 -9.29
C ALA A 146 24.02 -18.54 -10.54
N ALA A 147 23.16 -17.86 -11.28
CA ALA A 147 23.56 -17.04 -12.43
C ALA A 147 24.54 -15.93 -12.02
N LEU A 148 24.28 -15.22 -10.93
CA LEU A 148 25.19 -14.19 -10.40
C LEU A 148 26.54 -14.78 -9.96
N ALA A 149 26.54 -15.99 -9.37
CA ALA A 149 27.77 -16.69 -9.00
C ALA A 149 28.61 -17.11 -10.22
N GLU A 150 27.97 -17.37 -11.37
CA GLU A 150 28.62 -17.63 -12.66
C GLU A 150 29.11 -16.36 -13.37
N GLY A 151 29.03 -15.19 -12.74
CA GLY A 151 29.46 -13.91 -13.34
C GLY A 151 28.43 -13.31 -14.30
N PHE A 152 27.15 -13.69 -14.21
CA PHE A 152 26.09 -13.01 -14.93
C PHE A 152 25.96 -11.56 -14.43
N GLU A 153 26.17 -10.62 -15.34
CA GLU A 153 25.96 -9.19 -15.10
C GLU A 153 24.54 -8.81 -15.56
N PRO A 154 23.61 -8.48 -14.64
CA PRO A 154 22.32 -7.91 -15.02
C PRO A 154 22.56 -6.63 -15.81
N ASP A 155 21.71 -6.34 -16.80
CA ASP A 155 21.82 -5.12 -17.60
C ASP A 155 21.84 -3.90 -16.67
N GLN A 156 23.02 -3.28 -16.58
CA GLN A 156 23.34 -2.23 -15.62
C GLN A 156 22.97 -0.84 -16.12
N GLN A 157 22.30 -0.69 -17.27
CA GLN A 157 21.86 0.62 -17.73
C GLN A 157 20.81 1.18 -16.76
N ALA A 158 21.30 1.95 -15.78
CA ALA A 158 20.45 2.67 -14.85
C ALA A 158 19.58 3.64 -15.65
N PRO A 159 18.24 3.62 -15.46
CA PRO A 159 17.38 4.57 -16.14
C PRO A 159 17.82 5.99 -15.78
N THR A 160 17.79 6.88 -16.77
CA THR A 160 18.09 8.29 -16.54
C THR A 160 17.09 8.91 -15.57
N ILE A 161 17.48 9.99 -14.87
CA ILE A 161 16.60 10.70 -13.93
C ILE A 161 15.31 11.16 -14.64
N ALA A 162 15.41 11.60 -15.90
CA ALA A 162 14.27 12.02 -16.71
C ALA A 162 13.30 10.86 -16.98
N GLU A 163 13.81 9.66 -17.29
CA GLU A 163 12.98 8.47 -17.49
C GLU A 163 12.29 8.03 -16.21
N LEU A 164 13.00 8.03 -15.07
CA LEU A 164 12.41 7.74 -13.77
C LEU A 164 11.29 8.71 -13.42
N ARG A 165 11.51 10.01 -13.61
CA ARG A 165 10.49 11.04 -13.39
C ARG A 165 9.28 10.84 -14.29
N ARG A 166 9.48 10.59 -15.59
CA ARG A 166 8.40 10.32 -16.54
C ARG A 166 7.57 9.10 -16.13
N ARG A 167 8.23 7.99 -15.77
CA ARG A 167 7.56 6.77 -15.30
C ARG A 167 6.72 7.02 -14.05
N ARG A 168 7.26 7.76 -13.07
CA ARG A 168 6.54 8.11 -11.84
C ARG A 168 5.34 9.01 -12.09
N LEU A 169 5.46 10.01 -12.98
CA LEU A 169 4.34 10.87 -13.36
C LEU A 169 3.22 10.10 -14.09
N LEU A 170 3.59 9.23 -15.03
CA LEU A 170 2.63 8.35 -15.70
C LEU A 170 1.95 7.41 -14.71
N GLY A 171 2.69 6.89 -13.73
CA GLY A 171 2.14 6.09 -12.64
C GLY A 171 1.11 6.85 -11.79
N LEU A 172 1.38 8.11 -11.43
CA LEU A 172 0.41 8.95 -10.73
C LEU A 172 -0.84 9.21 -11.56
N ALA A 173 -0.69 9.51 -12.86
CA ALA A 173 -1.82 9.72 -13.75
C ALA A 173 -2.68 8.45 -13.85
N ALA A 174 -2.06 7.28 -13.98
CA ALA A 174 -2.77 6.00 -14.00
C ALA A 174 -3.52 5.72 -12.69
N LEU A 175 -2.91 6.00 -11.53
CA LEU A 175 -3.57 5.87 -10.23
C LEU A 175 -4.74 6.85 -10.08
N ALA A 176 -4.58 8.10 -10.53
CA ALA A 176 -5.65 9.10 -10.48
C ALA A 176 -6.85 8.66 -11.35
N ILE A 177 -6.61 8.19 -12.57
CA ILE A 177 -7.66 7.67 -13.46
C ILE A 177 -8.35 6.44 -12.82
N THR A 178 -7.56 5.54 -12.24
CA THR A 178 -8.09 4.36 -11.54
C THR A 178 -8.95 4.75 -10.33
N LEU A 179 -8.54 5.77 -9.58
CA LEU A 179 -9.30 6.28 -8.45
C LEU A 179 -10.64 6.88 -8.89
N VAL A 180 -10.66 7.67 -9.96
CA VAL A 180 -11.92 8.23 -10.52
C VAL A 180 -12.86 7.11 -10.94
N PHE A 181 -12.33 6.09 -11.61
CA PHE A 181 -13.13 4.92 -11.97
C PHE A 181 -13.67 4.17 -10.75
N MET A 182 -12.84 3.93 -9.73
CA MET A 182 -13.27 3.26 -8.50
C MET A 182 -14.28 4.09 -7.70
N ALA A 183 -14.19 5.41 -7.73
CA ALA A 183 -15.18 6.29 -7.14
C ALA A 183 -16.53 6.14 -7.84
N PHE A 184 -16.53 6.11 -9.18
CA PHE A 184 -17.73 5.83 -9.96
C PHE A 184 -18.29 4.43 -9.66
N ALA A 185 -17.43 3.42 -9.57
CA ALA A 185 -17.80 2.06 -9.17
C ALA A 185 -18.49 2.03 -7.80
N SER A 186 -17.96 2.74 -6.81
CA SER A 186 -18.55 2.81 -5.46
C SER A 186 -19.94 3.48 -5.43
N ILE A 187 -20.19 4.41 -6.35
CA ILE A 187 -21.50 5.06 -6.49
C ILE A 187 -22.48 4.17 -7.27
N ALA A 188 -22.03 3.49 -8.33
CA ALA A 188 -22.90 2.63 -9.15
C ALA A 188 -23.27 1.32 -8.44
N ILE A 189 -22.36 0.77 -7.63
CA ILE A 189 -22.49 -0.57 -7.05
C ILE A 189 -22.95 -0.49 -5.58
N GLY A 190 -24.03 -1.21 -5.27
CA GLY A 190 -24.55 -1.40 -3.92
C GLY A 190 -25.58 -2.51 -3.88
N ALA A 191 -26.44 -2.53 -2.85
CA ALA A 191 -27.53 -3.50 -2.72
C ALA A 191 -28.44 -3.55 -3.97
N ARG A 192 -28.77 -2.37 -4.51
CA ARG A 192 -29.40 -2.20 -5.83
C ARG A 192 -28.42 -1.47 -6.77
N PRO A 193 -27.91 -2.08 -7.84
CA PRO A 193 -27.16 -1.36 -8.87
C PRO A 193 -27.93 -0.16 -9.44
N LEU A 194 -27.20 0.90 -9.76
CA LEU A 194 -27.76 2.11 -10.38
C LEU A 194 -27.17 2.30 -11.77
N ALA A 195 -28.01 2.66 -12.74
CA ALA A 195 -27.56 2.98 -14.08
C ALA A 195 -26.87 4.36 -14.11
N LEU A 196 -25.95 4.58 -15.06
CA LEU A 196 -25.25 5.87 -15.20
C LEU A 196 -26.21 7.06 -15.32
N LEU A 197 -27.31 6.90 -16.07
CA LEU A 197 -28.30 7.96 -16.25
C LEU A 197 -29.03 8.28 -14.93
N GLU A 198 -29.29 7.27 -14.10
CA GLU A 198 -29.88 7.47 -12.77
C GLU A 198 -28.93 8.24 -11.85
N ILE A 199 -27.63 7.90 -11.88
CA ILE A 199 -26.60 8.61 -11.11
C ILE A 199 -26.48 10.06 -11.59
N GLN A 200 -26.46 10.27 -12.91
CA GLN A 200 -26.40 11.62 -13.50
C GLN A 200 -27.60 12.46 -13.07
N ASN A 201 -28.81 11.93 -13.19
CA ASN A 201 -30.04 12.62 -12.80
C ASN A 201 -30.03 12.94 -11.30
N ALA A 202 -29.66 11.98 -10.45
CA ALA A 202 -29.56 12.20 -9.01
C ALA A 202 -28.56 13.32 -8.62
N LEU A 203 -27.48 13.49 -9.40
CA LEU A 203 -26.48 14.52 -9.13
C LEU A 203 -26.86 15.89 -9.71
N LEU A 204 -27.34 15.95 -10.95
CA LEU A 204 -27.51 17.18 -11.72
C LEU A 204 -28.95 17.70 -11.75
N SER A 205 -29.95 16.83 -11.62
CA SER A 205 -31.37 17.18 -11.75
C SER A 205 -32.23 16.32 -10.82
N PRO A 206 -32.05 16.45 -9.49
CA PRO A 206 -32.78 15.63 -8.53
C PRO A 206 -34.27 15.94 -8.59
N SER A 207 -35.07 14.88 -8.63
CA SER A 207 -36.54 14.90 -8.66
C SER A 207 -37.18 14.63 -7.29
N GLY A 208 -36.36 14.25 -6.30
CA GLY A 208 -36.82 13.80 -4.99
C GLY A 208 -37.08 12.30 -4.90
N ALA A 209 -36.69 11.53 -5.93
CA ALA A 209 -36.84 10.08 -5.97
C ALA A 209 -35.91 9.38 -4.95
N ASP A 210 -36.25 8.15 -4.56
CA ASP A 210 -35.40 7.34 -3.67
C ASP A 210 -33.97 7.18 -4.19
N THR A 211 -33.80 7.09 -5.51
CA THR A 211 -32.47 7.05 -6.14
C THR A 211 -31.63 8.28 -5.83
N ASP A 212 -32.26 9.46 -5.74
CA ASP A 212 -31.57 10.72 -5.43
C ASP A 212 -31.03 10.68 -4.00
N ILE A 213 -31.84 10.19 -3.06
CA ILE A 213 -31.45 10.01 -1.66
C ILE A 213 -30.32 8.98 -1.55
N ILE A 214 -30.42 7.85 -2.24
CA ILE A 214 -29.39 6.81 -2.23
C ILE A 214 -28.05 7.37 -2.74
N VAL A 215 -28.05 8.08 -3.86
CA VAL A 215 -26.82 8.62 -4.43
C VAL A 215 -26.23 9.73 -3.54
N ARG A 216 -27.03 10.74 -3.19
CA ARG A 216 -26.53 11.97 -2.54
C ARG A 216 -26.28 11.80 -1.04
N SER A 217 -27.10 11.01 -0.35
CA SER A 217 -27.08 10.90 1.12
C SER A 217 -26.38 9.64 1.61
N LEU A 218 -26.29 8.57 0.79
CA LEU A 218 -25.67 7.31 1.20
C LEU A 218 -24.36 7.02 0.46
N ARG A 219 -24.35 7.07 -0.88
CA ARG A 219 -23.20 6.58 -1.67
C ARG A 219 -22.10 7.60 -1.89
N VAL A 220 -22.44 8.83 -2.26
CA VAL A 220 -21.44 9.91 -2.43
C VAL A 220 -20.69 10.17 -1.12
N PRO A 221 -21.35 10.34 0.05
CA PRO A 221 -20.64 10.60 1.30
C PRO A 221 -19.73 9.44 1.70
N ARG A 222 -20.21 8.20 1.59
CA ARG A 222 -19.43 6.97 1.84
C ARG A 222 -18.21 6.87 0.93
N THR A 223 -18.37 7.19 -0.36
CA THR A 223 -17.27 7.16 -1.35
C THR A 223 -16.21 8.20 -1.01
N LEU A 224 -16.62 9.45 -0.73
CA LEU A 224 -15.70 10.53 -0.37
C LEU A 224 -14.96 10.24 0.93
N LEU A 225 -15.67 9.68 1.92
CA LEU A 225 -15.05 9.27 3.18
C LEU A 225 -14.02 8.17 2.97
N ALA A 226 -14.35 7.12 2.21
CA ALA A 226 -13.44 6.03 1.87
C ALA A 226 -12.16 6.53 1.16
N ILE A 227 -12.30 7.46 0.20
CA ILE A 227 -11.16 8.09 -0.48
C ILE A 227 -10.28 8.83 0.53
N THR A 228 -10.90 9.72 1.31
CA THR A 228 -10.20 10.61 2.24
C THR A 228 -9.44 9.82 3.31
N VAL A 229 -10.09 8.81 3.89
CA VAL A 229 -9.52 7.92 4.89
C VAL A 229 -8.42 7.03 4.29
N GLY A 230 -8.61 6.54 3.06
CA GLY A 230 -7.60 5.75 2.36
C GLY A 230 -6.33 6.55 2.08
N ILE A 231 -6.48 7.81 1.66
CA ILE A 231 -5.35 8.74 1.51
C ILE A 231 -4.64 8.93 2.86
N ALA A 232 -5.41 9.25 3.91
CA ALA A 232 -4.87 9.55 5.22
C ALA A 232 -4.06 8.38 5.80
N ILE A 233 -4.63 7.16 5.80
CA ILE A 233 -3.95 5.97 6.33
C ILE A 233 -2.76 5.56 5.45
N GLY A 234 -2.91 5.64 4.12
CA GLY A 234 -1.80 5.33 3.20
C GLY A 234 -0.60 6.25 3.44
N VAL A 235 -0.83 7.55 3.58
CA VAL A 235 0.22 8.53 3.88
C VAL A 235 0.78 8.33 5.30
N ALA A 236 -0.08 8.15 6.30
CA ALA A 236 0.35 7.89 7.68
C ALA A 236 1.25 6.64 7.77
N GLY A 237 0.89 5.59 7.04
CA GLY A 237 1.69 4.37 6.89
C GLY A 237 3.08 4.64 6.32
N ALA A 238 3.17 5.45 5.26
CA ALA A 238 4.47 5.82 4.68
C ALA A 238 5.32 6.61 5.69
N LEU A 239 4.71 7.60 6.36
CA LEU A 239 5.40 8.42 7.35
C LEU A 239 5.92 7.59 8.53
N ILE A 240 5.08 6.72 9.12
CA ILE A 240 5.50 5.96 10.30
C ILE A 240 6.62 4.98 9.94
N GLN A 241 6.56 4.33 8.77
CA GLN A 241 7.62 3.43 8.31
C GLN A 241 8.94 4.19 8.04
N GLY A 242 8.87 5.44 7.60
CA GLY A 242 10.04 6.31 7.44
C GLY A 242 10.66 6.76 8.76
N HIS A 243 9.85 7.26 9.68
CA HIS A 243 10.34 7.76 10.98
C HIS A 243 10.89 6.64 11.87
N THR A 244 10.30 5.45 11.78
CA THR A 244 10.77 4.27 12.53
C THR A 244 11.89 3.52 11.82
N ARG A 245 12.16 3.81 10.54
CA ARG A 245 13.03 3.00 9.67
C ARG A 245 12.66 1.51 9.71
N ASN A 246 11.37 1.22 9.87
CA ASN A 246 10.83 -0.12 9.95
C ASN A 246 9.71 -0.28 8.91
N PRO A 247 9.91 -1.08 7.85
CA PRO A 247 8.89 -1.28 6.81
C PRO A 247 7.64 -2.01 7.30
N LEU A 248 7.66 -2.58 8.51
CA LEU A 248 6.52 -3.24 9.15
C LEU A 248 5.80 -2.34 10.16
N ALA A 249 6.24 -1.10 10.34
CA ALA A 249 5.55 -0.17 11.22
C ALA A 249 4.16 0.19 10.67
N ASP A 250 3.19 0.22 11.57
CA ASP A 250 1.80 0.60 11.32
C ASP A 250 1.45 1.83 12.16
N PRO A 251 0.60 2.76 11.69
CA PRO A 251 0.23 3.95 12.46
C PRO A 251 -0.40 3.62 13.83
N GLY A 252 -0.99 2.43 13.99
CA GLY A 252 -1.57 1.95 15.23
C GLY A 252 -0.58 1.79 16.38
N ILE A 253 0.74 1.70 16.11
CA ILE A 253 1.76 1.59 17.16
C ILE A 253 1.81 2.80 18.09
N LEU A 254 1.24 3.94 17.68
CA LEU A 254 1.15 5.16 18.49
C LEU A 254 0.00 5.11 19.52
N GLY A 255 -0.71 3.98 19.62
CA GLY A 255 -1.87 3.84 20.51
C GLY A 255 -3.12 4.59 20.00
N VAL A 256 -3.10 5.05 18.75
CA VAL A 256 -4.22 5.78 18.11
C VAL A 256 -5.53 5.01 18.21
N ILE A 257 -5.51 3.72 17.86
CA ILE A 257 -6.69 2.85 17.88
C ILE A 257 -7.26 2.66 19.30
N PRO A 258 -6.49 2.15 20.28
CA PRO A 258 -7.02 1.95 21.63
C PRO A 258 -7.40 3.27 22.33
N GLY A 259 -6.71 4.37 22.03
CA GLY A 259 -7.06 5.71 22.50
C GLY A 259 -8.41 6.19 21.97
N ALA A 260 -8.65 6.06 20.67
CA ALA A 260 -9.92 6.41 20.07
C ALA A 260 -11.05 5.50 20.58
N ALA A 261 -10.82 4.19 20.65
CA ALA A 261 -11.79 3.21 21.14
C ALA A 261 -12.26 3.53 22.57
N PHE A 262 -11.31 3.77 23.47
CA PHE A 262 -11.62 4.10 24.86
C PHE A 262 -12.42 5.40 24.96
N ALA A 263 -12.04 6.43 24.21
CA ALA A 263 -12.74 7.71 24.23
C ALA A 263 -14.15 7.64 23.64
N VAL A 264 -14.38 6.84 22.59
CA VAL A 264 -15.73 6.56 22.05
C VAL A 264 -16.60 5.93 23.12
N VAL A 265 -16.12 4.85 23.74
CA VAL A 265 -16.86 4.12 24.78
C VAL A 265 -17.15 5.00 25.99
N LEU A 266 -16.18 5.82 26.41
CA LEU A 266 -16.38 6.75 27.51
C LEU A 266 -17.40 7.84 27.18
N ALA A 267 -17.39 8.34 25.93
CA ALA A 267 -18.33 9.37 25.50
C ALA A 267 -19.77 8.84 25.44
N VAL A 268 -19.97 7.61 24.95
CA VAL A 268 -21.28 6.93 24.95
C VAL A 268 -21.74 6.67 26.40
N TYR A 269 -20.85 6.22 27.26
CA TYR A 269 -21.17 5.93 28.66
C TYR A 269 -21.55 7.19 29.47
N LEU A 270 -20.74 8.25 29.40
CA LEU A 270 -20.91 9.45 30.22
C LEU A 270 -21.95 10.42 29.67
N PHE A 271 -21.94 10.64 28.35
CA PHE A 271 -22.76 11.68 27.71
C PHE A 271 -23.94 11.11 26.93
N ARG A 272 -24.11 9.78 26.89
CA ARG A 272 -25.21 9.09 26.20
C ARG A 272 -25.31 9.45 24.71
N LEU A 273 -24.15 9.73 24.08
CA LEU A 273 -24.06 10.02 22.65
C LEU A 273 -24.40 8.77 21.84
N GLY A 274 -25.27 8.93 20.85
CA GLY A 274 -25.81 7.82 20.05
C GLY A 274 -25.30 7.79 18.62
N SER A 275 -24.83 8.93 18.09
CA SER A 275 -24.51 9.04 16.68
C SER A 275 -22.99 9.12 16.39
N PRO A 276 -22.53 8.53 15.27
CA PRO A 276 -21.22 8.75 14.67
C PRO A 276 -20.60 10.14 14.79
N SER A 277 -21.36 11.18 14.44
CA SER A 277 -20.86 12.56 14.36
C SER A 277 -20.79 13.24 15.72
N GLU A 278 -21.47 12.73 16.74
CA GLU A 278 -21.35 13.18 18.12
C GLU A 278 -20.04 12.71 18.76
N TYR A 279 -19.73 11.41 18.66
CA TYR A 279 -18.56 10.85 19.34
C TYR A 279 -17.24 10.96 18.55
N VAL A 280 -17.26 11.41 17.28
CA VAL A 280 -16.03 11.50 16.46
C VAL A 280 -14.97 12.40 17.08
N TRP A 281 -15.38 13.49 17.74
CA TRP A 281 -14.48 14.43 18.40
C TRP A 281 -13.77 13.80 19.58
N PHE A 282 -14.49 12.99 20.35
CA PHE A 282 -13.94 12.22 21.46
C PHE A 282 -12.97 11.15 20.95
N ALA A 283 -13.33 10.43 19.88
CA ALA A 283 -12.45 9.45 19.25
C ALA A 283 -11.12 10.08 18.80
N PHE A 284 -11.19 11.23 18.11
CA PHE A 284 -10.01 11.95 17.66
C PHE A 284 -9.16 12.48 18.83
N LEU A 285 -9.81 13.07 19.84
CA LEU A 285 -9.13 13.56 21.04
C LEU A 285 -8.44 12.42 21.80
N GLY A 286 -9.11 11.27 21.95
CA GLY A 286 -8.54 10.08 22.57
C GLY A 286 -7.30 9.55 21.84
N ALA A 287 -7.37 9.47 20.51
CA ALA A 287 -6.21 9.12 19.68
C ALA A 287 -5.05 10.12 19.86
N PHE A 288 -5.36 11.42 19.86
CA PHE A 288 -4.37 12.48 19.99
C PHE A 288 -3.67 12.47 21.35
N LEU A 289 -4.44 12.44 22.44
CA LEU A 289 -3.93 12.38 23.81
C LEU A 289 -3.11 11.12 24.05
N THR A 290 -3.58 9.98 23.55
CA THR A 290 -2.84 8.71 23.66
C THR A 290 -1.51 8.79 22.94
N THR A 291 -1.48 9.39 21.74
CA THR A 291 -0.22 9.57 21.01
C THR A 291 0.76 10.48 21.76
N ILE A 292 0.27 11.54 22.41
CA ILE A 292 1.11 12.39 23.26
C ILE A 292 1.68 11.59 24.43
N VAL A 293 0.86 10.79 25.11
CA VAL A 293 1.31 9.96 26.24
C VAL A 293 2.34 8.93 25.78
N VAL A 294 2.07 8.21 24.69
CA VAL A 294 2.98 7.21 24.13
C VAL A 294 4.31 7.86 23.71
N PHE A 295 4.26 8.98 22.99
CA PHE A 295 5.45 9.69 22.56
C PHE A 295 6.24 10.27 23.75
N GLY A 296 5.54 10.80 24.76
CA GLY A 296 6.12 11.30 26.00
C GLY A 296 6.88 10.20 26.73
N ILE A 297 6.22 9.06 27.01
CA ILE A 297 6.83 7.89 27.65
C ILE A 297 8.02 7.39 26.83
N ALA A 298 7.87 7.25 25.52
CA ALA A 298 8.94 6.80 24.65
C ALA A 298 10.14 7.77 24.60
N SER A 299 9.93 9.05 24.93
CA SER A 299 10.96 10.09 24.96
C SER A 299 11.68 10.19 26.29
N ILE A 300 11.17 9.58 27.37
CA ILE A 300 11.80 9.59 28.69
C ILE A 300 12.95 8.58 28.70
N GLY A 301 14.19 9.06 28.62
CA GLY A 301 15.40 8.25 28.77
C GLY A 301 16.54 8.65 27.82
N LYS A 302 17.72 8.06 28.04
CA LYS A 302 18.96 8.39 27.30
C LYS A 302 18.89 8.08 25.79
N GLY A 303 17.88 7.35 25.31
CA GLY A 303 17.68 7.00 23.91
C GLY A 303 16.61 7.83 23.16
N GLY A 304 15.88 8.71 23.85
CA GLY A 304 14.73 9.44 23.29
C GLY A 304 13.67 8.52 22.65
N ALA A 305 12.77 9.10 21.84
CA ALA A 305 11.79 8.35 21.06
C ALA A 305 12.47 7.55 19.93
N SER A 306 13.14 6.47 20.33
CA SER A 306 13.83 5.54 19.46
C SER A 306 12.82 4.62 18.74
N PRO A 307 13.21 4.01 17.61
CA PRO A 307 12.40 3.00 16.92
C PRO A 307 11.98 1.79 17.78
N LEU A 308 12.66 1.55 18.91
CA LEU A 308 12.38 0.44 19.83
C LEU A 308 11.49 0.86 21.01
N THR A 309 11.70 2.05 21.57
CA THR A 309 10.93 2.52 22.75
C THR A 309 9.50 2.91 22.39
N LEU A 310 9.30 3.44 21.18
CA LEU A 310 7.99 3.91 20.73
C LEU A 310 6.95 2.77 20.60
N PRO A 311 7.23 1.63 19.94
CA PRO A 311 6.29 0.51 19.91
C PRO A 311 6.01 -0.10 21.29
N LEU A 312 7.03 -0.21 22.17
CA LEU A 312 6.86 -0.78 23.51
C LEU A 312 5.94 0.08 24.38
N ALA A 313 6.15 1.40 24.37
CA ALA A 313 5.26 2.34 25.06
C ALA A 313 3.82 2.27 24.50
N GLY A 314 3.69 2.21 23.18
CA GLY A 314 2.40 2.07 22.50
C GLY A 314 1.64 0.80 22.89
N VAL A 315 2.33 -0.35 22.95
CA VAL A 315 1.73 -1.62 23.37
C VAL A 315 1.28 -1.55 24.84
N ALA A 316 2.10 -1.00 25.74
CA ALA A 316 1.77 -0.89 27.15
C ALA A 316 0.56 0.01 27.40
N VAL A 317 0.56 1.23 26.84
CA VAL A 317 -0.56 2.17 26.94
C VAL A 317 -1.81 1.61 26.26
N GLY A 318 -1.64 0.98 25.09
CA GLY A 318 -2.73 0.36 24.35
C GLY A 318 -3.40 -0.78 25.13
N ALA A 319 -2.63 -1.62 25.81
CA ALA A 319 -3.16 -2.69 26.66
C ALA A 319 -3.97 -2.12 27.84
N PHE A 320 -3.46 -1.09 28.50
CA PHE A 320 -4.17 -0.39 29.57
C PHE A 320 -5.51 0.19 29.08
N LEU A 321 -5.50 0.94 27.98
CA LEU A 321 -6.71 1.54 27.41
C LEU A 321 -7.72 0.49 26.92
N THR A 322 -7.24 -0.63 26.39
CA THR A 322 -8.09 -1.77 26.01
C THR A 322 -8.76 -2.38 27.25
N ALA A 323 -8.02 -2.57 28.35
CA ALA A 323 -8.59 -3.06 29.61
C ALA A 323 -9.66 -2.11 30.16
N MET A 324 -9.42 -0.80 30.09
CA MET A 324 -10.42 0.21 30.49
C MET A 324 -11.64 0.23 29.58
N THR A 325 -11.45 0.08 28.26
CA THR A 325 -12.54 -0.04 27.29
C THR A 325 -13.43 -1.24 27.62
N ASN A 326 -12.81 -2.41 27.88
CA ASN A 326 -13.53 -3.62 28.25
C ASN A 326 -14.29 -3.47 29.58
N ALA A 327 -13.72 -2.79 30.57
CA ALA A 327 -14.40 -2.52 31.83
C ALA A 327 -15.70 -1.74 31.61
N VAL A 328 -15.68 -0.65 30.83
CA VAL A 328 -16.88 0.16 30.56
C VAL A 328 -17.91 -0.61 29.73
N VAL A 329 -17.46 -1.34 28.71
CA VAL A 329 -18.31 -2.14 27.82
C VAL A 329 -19.03 -3.28 28.57
N LEU A 330 -18.43 -3.82 29.64
CA LEU A 330 -19.09 -4.80 30.50
C LEU A 330 -20.17 -4.18 31.40
N LEU A 331 -20.06 -2.89 31.73
CA LEU A 331 -21.00 -2.19 32.60
C LEU A 331 -22.21 -1.63 31.85
N ASP A 332 -22.09 -1.34 30.55
CA ASP A 332 -23.12 -0.64 29.79
C ASP A 332 -23.32 -1.25 28.39
N ARG A 333 -24.57 -1.64 28.09
CA ARG A 333 -24.94 -2.27 26.82
C ARG A 333 -24.84 -1.31 25.62
N ALA A 334 -25.17 -0.03 25.80
CA ALA A 334 -25.11 0.93 24.70
C ALA A 334 -23.64 1.19 24.27
N SER A 335 -22.74 1.27 25.25
CA SER A 335 -21.29 1.32 25.04
C SER A 335 -20.78 0.07 24.32
N LEU A 336 -21.26 -1.13 24.69
CA LEU A 336 -20.93 -2.37 23.99
C LEU A 336 -21.36 -2.32 22.52
N ASP A 337 -22.59 -1.92 22.25
CA ASP A 337 -23.11 -1.87 20.88
C ASP A 337 -22.35 -0.85 20.03
N ALA A 338 -22.13 0.36 20.55
CA ALA A 338 -21.33 1.38 19.90
C ALA A 338 -19.90 0.89 19.61
N TYR A 339 -19.25 0.26 20.60
CA TYR A 339 -17.91 -0.30 20.46
C TYR A 339 -17.85 -1.39 19.38
N ARG A 340 -18.82 -2.32 19.36
CA ARG A 340 -18.87 -3.41 18.38
C ARG A 340 -18.94 -2.89 16.95
N PHE A 341 -19.82 -1.91 16.67
CA PHE A 341 -19.95 -1.34 15.33
C PHE A 341 -18.74 -0.48 14.95
N TRP A 342 -18.15 0.25 15.89
CA TRP A 342 -16.97 1.07 15.64
C TRP A 342 -15.71 0.22 15.43
N ASN A 343 -15.49 -0.81 16.24
CA ASN A 343 -14.26 -1.61 16.24
C ASN A 343 -14.07 -2.45 14.97
N VAL A 344 -15.15 -2.79 14.26
CA VAL A 344 -15.05 -3.57 13.01
C VAL A 344 -14.47 -2.76 11.85
N GLY A 345 -14.60 -1.43 11.89
CA GLY A 345 -14.10 -0.55 10.82
C GLY A 345 -15.05 -0.47 9.63
N SER A 346 -15.72 0.67 9.44
CA SER A 346 -16.72 0.87 8.39
C SER A 346 -16.84 2.32 7.93
N VAL A 347 -16.98 2.52 6.62
CA VAL A 347 -17.44 3.80 6.02
C VAL A 347 -18.96 3.83 5.82
N ALA A 348 -19.66 2.72 6.05
CA ALA A 348 -21.11 2.65 5.97
C ALA A 348 -21.77 3.41 7.13
N GLY A 349 -22.91 4.05 6.88
CA GLY A 349 -23.65 4.81 7.89
C GLY A 349 -22.93 6.08 8.36
N ARG A 350 -21.97 6.60 7.59
CA ARG A 350 -21.25 7.85 7.87
C ARG A 350 -21.67 8.91 6.85
N GLY A 351 -22.25 10.01 7.33
CA GLY A 351 -22.69 11.12 6.50
C GLY A 351 -21.55 12.09 6.12
N LEU A 352 -21.90 13.13 5.38
CA LEU A 352 -20.96 14.23 5.06
C LEU A 352 -20.55 15.02 6.30
N ASP A 353 -21.37 15.03 7.34
CA ASP A 353 -21.08 15.63 8.64
C ASP A 353 -19.79 15.05 9.25
N VAL A 354 -19.66 13.73 9.30
CA VAL A 354 -18.46 13.05 9.80
C VAL A 354 -17.25 13.40 8.92
N LEU A 355 -17.41 13.39 7.60
CA LEU A 355 -16.35 13.76 6.66
C LEU A 355 -15.86 15.20 6.90
N LEU A 356 -16.78 16.16 6.97
CA LEU A 356 -16.47 17.57 7.15
C LEU A 356 -15.81 17.85 8.50
N GLN A 357 -16.15 17.09 9.54
CA GLN A 357 -15.50 17.19 10.86
C GLN A 357 -14.03 16.73 10.83
N VAL A 358 -13.71 15.66 10.09
CA VAL A 358 -12.33 15.11 10.05
C VAL A 358 -11.44 15.72 8.96
N LEU A 359 -12.05 16.29 7.91
CA LEU A 359 -11.36 16.80 6.73
C LEU A 359 -10.29 17.87 7.05
N PRO A 360 -10.54 18.87 7.93
CA PRO A 360 -9.52 19.88 8.26
C PRO A 360 -8.24 19.26 8.83
N PHE A 361 -8.37 18.27 9.72
CA PHE A 361 -7.23 17.57 10.32
C PHE A 361 -6.45 16.76 9.29
N ILE A 362 -7.15 16.12 8.36
CA ILE A 362 -6.51 15.38 7.27
C ILE A 362 -5.77 16.34 6.35
N ILE A 363 -6.36 17.48 5.97
CA ILE A 363 -5.70 18.49 5.13
C ILE A 363 -4.41 19.00 5.80
N VAL A 364 -4.49 19.38 7.07
CA VAL A 364 -3.32 19.85 7.83
C VAL A 364 -2.27 18.74 7.95
N GLY A 365 -2.69 17.51 8.26
CA GLY A 365 -1.80 16.35 8.33
C GLY A 365 -1.09 16.08 7.00
N LEU A 366 -1.78 16.19 5.87
CA LEU A 366 -1.21 16.04 4.53
C LEU A 366 -0.23 17.18 4.19
N ALA A 367 -0.53 18.41 4.59
CA ALA A 367 0.37 19.55 4.42
C ALA A 367 1.68 19.33 5.19
N ILE A 368 1.58 18.90 6.46
CA ILE A 368 2.76 18.58 7.28
C ILE A 368 3.51 17.39 6.67
N ALA A 369 2.83 16.32 6.26
CA ALA A 369 3.44 15.15 5.62
C ALA A 369 4.29 15.55 4.39
N ARG A 370 3.73 16.43 3.54
CA ARG A 370 4.41 16.94 2.35
C ARG A 370 5.62 17.79 2.70
N ALA A 371 5.55 18.59 3.77
CA ALA A 371 6.65 19.40 4.27
C ALA A 371 7.76 18.54 4.91
N SER A 372 7.41 17.46 5.61
CA SER A 372 8.36 16.56 6.30
C SER A 372 9.13 15.61 5.36
N THR A 373 8.70 15.51 4.10
CA THR A 373 9.25 14.56 3.13
C THR A 373 10.78 14.67 2.90
N PRO A 374 11.39 15.87 2.75
CA PRO A 374 12.85 15.97 2.60
C PRO A 374 13.60 15.49 3.85
N GLY A 375 13.09 15.81 5.04
CA GLY A 375 13.65 15.34 6.32
C GLY A 375 13.61 13.82 6.43
N LEU A 376 12.52 13.19 5.99
CA LEU A 376 12.40 11.73 5.93
C LEU A 376 13.44 11.06 5.02
N ASN A 377 13.71 11.63 3.85
CA ASN A 377 14.77 11.13 2.97
C ASN A 377 16.15 11.21 3.65
N LEU A 378 16.43 12.30 4.38
CA LEU A 378 17.70 12.43 5.11
C LEU A 378 17.79 11.46 6.30
N LEU A 379 16.69 11.29 7.06
CA LEU A 379 16.61 10.33 8.15
C LEU A 379 16.85 8.88 7.68
N SER A 380 16.53 8.56 6.43
CA SER A 380 16.81 7.23 5.86
C SER A 380 18.31 6.90 5.77
N LEU A 381 19.17 7.92 5.70
CA LEU A 381 20.64 7.77 5.72
C LEU A 381 21.19 7.50 7.13
N GLY A 382 20.35 7.59 8.16
CA GLY A 382 20.73 7.49 9.56
C GLY A 382 20.75 8.85 10.27
N ASP A 383 20.47 8.82 11.57
CA ASP A 383 20.27 10.02 12.39
C ASP A 383 21.52 10.92 12.44
N ASP A 384 22.73 10.33 12.48
CA ASP A 384 23.98 11.10 12.54
C ASP A 384 24.33 11.77 11.21
N MET A 385 24.10 11.09 10.09
CA MET A 385 24.26 11.65 8.75
C MET A 385 23.22 12.76 8.49
N ALA A 386 21.96 12.54 8.88
CA ALA A 386 20.94 13.56 8.77
C ALA A 386 21.29 14.81 9.59
N ARG A 387 21.86 14.62 10.80
CA ARG A 387 22.29 15.72 11.68
C ARG A 387 23.48 16.48 11.11
N SER A 388 24.48 15.80 10.53
CA SER A 388 25.63 16.47 9.89
C SER A 388 25.24 17.27 8.64
N LEU A 389 24.19 16.84 7.95
CA LEU A 389 23.57 17.56 6.82
C LEU A 389 22.63 18.69 7.25
N GLY A 390 22.59 19.03 8.55
CA GLY A 390 21.83 20.17 9.09
C GLY A 390 20.37 19.89 9.44
N THR A 391 19.94 18.63 9.47
CA THR A 391 18.55 18.27 9.81
C THR A 391 18.34 18.28 11.32
N ASN A 392 17.33 19.04 11.78
CA ASN A 392 16.86 18.92 13.15
C ASN A 392 16.00 17.65 13.31
N ILE A 393 16.60 16.61 13.91
CA ILE A 393 15.98 15.29 14.10
C ILE A 393 14.73 15.38 15.00
N ALA A 394 14.78 16.17 16.07
CA ALA A 394 13.68 16.30 17.02
C ALA A 394 12.47 16.96 16.36
N LEU A 395 12.68 18.09 15.67
CA LEU A 395 11.61 18.78 14.94
C LEU A 395 10.99 17.90 13.87
N THR A 396 11.82 17.16 13.11
CA THR A 396 11.34 16.24 12.06
C THR A 396 10.49 15.13 12.66
N ARG A 397 10.91 14.53 13.78
CA ARG A 397 10.14 13.49 14.48
C ARG A 397 8.81 14.03 15.04
N VAL A 398 8.83 15.21 15.67
CA VAL A 398 7.61 15.84 16.21
C VAL A 398 6.63 16.17 15.09
N ALA A 399 7.09 16.79 14.01
CA ALA A 399 6.25 17.09 12.84
C ALA A 399 5.69 15.81 12.20
N GLY A 400 6.53 14.78 12.06
CA GLY A 400 6.13 13.49 11.52
C GLY A 400 5.06 12.79 12.36
N ILE A 401 5.26 12.73 13.67
CA ILE A 401 4.29 12.13 14.60
C ILE A 401 3.01 12.93 14.60
N LEU A 402 3.07 14.27 14.65
CA LEU A 402 1.89 15.11 14.54
C LEU A 402 1.12 14.83 13.24
N ALA A 403 1.79 14.75 12.09
CA ALA A 403 1.15 14.40 10.83
C ALA A 403 0.50 13.00 10.87
N ILE A 404 1.20 12.00 11.41
CA ILE A 404 0.66 10.64 11.55
C ILE A 404 -0.58 10.65 12.45
N THR A 405 -0.55 11.35 13.59
CA THR A 405 -1.68 11.45 14.51
C THR A 405 -2.87 12.16 13.88
N LEU A 406 -2.65 13.27 13.18
CA LEU A 406 -3.71 13.98 12.48
C LEU A 406 -4.35 13.10 11.40
N LEU A 407 -3.55 12.39 10.61
CA LEU A 407 -4.03 11.55 9.52
C LEU A 407 -4.71 10.26 10.04
N ALA A 408 -3.96 9.44 10.78
CA ALA A 408 -4.44 8.16 11.28
C ALA A 408 -5.50 8.33 12.37
N GLY A 409 -5.35 9.31 13.25
CA GLY A 409 -6.34 9.61 14.30
C GLY A 409 -7.66 10.08 13.71
N ALA A 410 -7.65 11.02 12.76
CA ALA A 410 -8.88 11.49 12.12
C ALA A 410 -9.55 10.38 11.28
N ALA A 411 -8.75 9.59 10.56
CA ALA A 411 -9.23 8.41 9.84
C ALA A 411 -9.89 7.37 10.77
N THR A 412 -9.23 7.06 11.88
CA THR A 412 -9.70 6.09 12.89
C THR A 412 -10.96 6.62 13.58
N ALA A 413 -11.01 7.91 13.91
CA ALA A 413 -12.18 8.54 14.49
C ALA A 413 -13.42 8.39 13.58
N ALA A 414 -13.26 8.65 12.28
CA ALA A 414 -14.36 8.60 11.32
C ALA A 414 -14.85 7.18 11.01
N CYS A 415 -13.92 6.23 10.86
CA CYS A 415 -14.24 4.91 10.29
C CYS A 415 -13.99 3.74 11.23
N GLY A 416 -13.41 3.95 12.40
CA GLY A 416 -12.99 2.88 13.29
C GLY A 416 -11.69 2.21 12.86
N VAL A 417 -11.52 0.93 13.23
CA VAL A 417 -10.25 0.21 13.05
C VAL A 417 -10.06 -0.22 11.60
N ILE A 418 -9.01 0.29 10.96
CA ILE A 418 -8.61 -0.11 9.60
C ILE A 418 -7.21 -0.71 9.66
N ALA A 419 -7.15 -2.04 9.71
CA ALA A 419 -5.90 -2.79 9.82
C ALA A 419 -5.23 -2.98 8.45
N PHE A 420 -3.92 -3.24 8.48
CA PHE A 420 -3.04 -3.60 7.36
C PHE A 420 -2.85 -2.55 6.27
N LEU A 421 -3.80 -1.64 6.03
CA LEU A 421 -3.71 -0.67 4.94
C LEU A 421 -2.46 0.20 5.06
N GLY A 422 -2.18 0.72 6.25
CA GLY A 422 -0.98 1.51 6.55
C GLY A 422 0.34 0.73 6.39
N LEU A 423 0.27 -0.60 6.42
CA LEU A 423 1.42 -1.48 6.21
C LEU A 423 1.61 -1.82 4.72
N VAL A 424 0.54 -2.27 4.06
CA VAL A 424 0.53 -2.82 2.70
C VAL A 424 0.85 -1.73 1.67
N VAL A 425 0.19 -0.58 1.79
CA VAL A 425 0.17 0.46 0.77
C VAL A 425 1.55 1.10 0.55
N PRO A 426 2.31 1.50 1.59
CA PRO A 426 3.64 2.06 1.38
C PRO A 426 4.64 1.06 0.80
N HIS A 427 4.44 -0.24 1.04
CA HIS A 427 5.25 -1.28 0.44
C HIS A 427 4.99 -1.38 -1.08
N ILE A 428 3.71 -1.36 -1.49
CA ILE A 428 3.31 -1.29 -2.90
C ILE A 428 3.88 -0.01 -3.55
N ALA A 429 3.73 1.14 -2.89
CA ALA A 429 4.21 2.42 -3.39
C ALA A 429 5.74 2.44 -3.60
N ARG A 430 6.51 1.84 -2.67
CA ARG A 430 7.96 1.70 -2.78
C ARG A 430 8.39 0.79 -3.92
N ALA A 431 7.67 -0.32 -4.15
CA ALA A 431 7.96 -1.21 -5.27
C ALA A 431 7.80 -0.53 -6.64
N ILE A 432 6.98 0.53 -6.72
CA ILE A 432 6.74 1.28 -7.97
C ILE A 432 7.66 2.50 -8.07
N THR A 433 7.84 3.24 -6.99
CA THR A 433 8.51 4.56 -7.02
C THR A 433 9.98 4.50 -6.63
N GLY A 434 10.42 3.49 -5.88
CA GLY A 434 11.72 3.45 -5.21
C GLY A 434 11.68 4.09 -3.81
N PRO A 435 12.85 4.45 -3.23
CA PRO A 435 12.95 4.85 -1.82
C PRO A 435 12.64 6.34 -1.55
N ASP A 436 12.42 7.16 -2.58
CA ASP A 436 12.22 8.61 -2.43
C ASP A 436 10.81 8.95 -1.90
N TYR A 437 10.74 9.48 -0.67
CA TYR A 437 9.48 9.83 -0.01
C TYR A 437 8.66 10.88 -0.78
N LYS A 438 9.29 11.70 -1.64
CA LYS A 438 8.58 12.64 -2.53
C LYS A 438 7.60 11.95 -3.46
N TRP A 439 7.88 10.68 -3.78
CA TRP A 439 7.03 9.85 -4.61
C TRP A 439 6.27 8.82 -3.81
N ILE A 440 6.86 8.25 -2.74
CA ILE A 440 6.14 7.30 -1.89
C ILE A 440 4.89 7.93 -1.28
N VAL A 441 4.97 9.15 -0.73
CA VAL A 441 3.83 9.80 -0.06
C VAL A 441 2.61 9.93 -0.97
N PRO A 442 2.67 10.57 -2.16
CA PRO A 442 1.51 10.69 -3.03
C PRO A 442 1.03 9.35 -3.60
N PHE A 443 1.94 8.41 -3.92
CA PHE A 443 1.55 7.08 -4.37
C PHE A 443 0.83 6.31 -3.26
N SER A 444 1.31 6.37 -2.02
CA SER A 444 0.66 5.74 -0.89
C SER A 444 -0.72 6.33 -0.63
N GLY A 445 -0.91 7.64 -0.77
CA GLY A 445 -2.23 8.25 -0.66
C GLY A 445 -3.23 7.68 -1.69
N LEU A 446 -2.86 7.70 -2.97
CA LEU A 446 -3.74 7.21 -4.04
C LEU A 446 -3.97 5.70 -3.97
N CYS A 447 -2.92 4.91 -3.75
CA CYS A 447 -3.05 3.46 -3.58
C CYS A 447 -3.92 3.12 -2.36
N GLY A 448 -3.81 3.88 -1.26
CA GLY A 448 -4.65 3.71 -0.08
C GLY A 448 -6.12 3.96 -0.37
N ALA A 449 -6.43 5.05 -1.09
CA ALA A 449 -7.80 5.36 -1.53
C ALA A 449 -8.40 4.26 -2.41
N ILE A 450 -7.63 3.80 -3.42
CA ILE A 450 -8.06 2.74 -4.33
C ILE A 450 -8.31 1.43 -3.57
N LEU A 451 -7.41 1.07 -2.64
CA LEU A 451 -7.49 -0.20 -1.91
C LEU A 451 -8.68 -0.20 -0.94
N ILE A 452 -8.94 0.90 -0.21
CA ILE A 452 -10.17 1.01 0.61
C ILE A 452 -11.41 0.94 -0.26
N LEU A 453 -11.49 1.73 -1.34
CA LEU A 453 -12.69 1.71 -2.20
C LEU A 453 -12.93 0.33 -2.80
N SER A 454 -11.87 -0.37 -3.20
CA SER A 454 -11.96 -1.74 -3.72
C SER A 454 -12.50 -2.69 -2.66
N ALA A 455 -12.00 -2.59 -1.42
CA ALA A 455 -12.47 -3.41 -0.32
C ALA A 455 -13.93 -3.12 0.05
N ASP A 456 -14.33 -1.84 0.05
CA ASP A 456 -15.70 -1.43 0.31
C ASP A 456 -16.66 -1.93 -0.78
N VAL A 457 -16.32 -1.74 -2.06
CA VAL A 457 -17.11 -2.25 -3.20
C VAL A 457 -17.23 -3.77 -3.15
N LEU A 458 -16.12 -4.48 -2.90
CA LEU A 458 -16.12 -5.94 -2.78
C LEU A 458 -17.03 -6.41 -1.63
N GLY A 459 -16.99 -5.72 -0.48
CA GLY A 459 -17.85 -6.01 0.67
C GLY A 459 -19.35 -5.89 0.36
N ARG A 460 -19.74 -5.01 -0.56
CA ARG A 460 -21.14 -4.85 -1.03
C ARG A 460 -21.56 -5.89 -2.08
N ILE A 461 -20.62 -6.57 -2.72
CA ILE A 461 -20.90 -7.57 -3.77
C ILE A 461 -21.00 -8.98 -3.16
N VAL A 462 -20.11 -9.33 -2.23
CA VAL A 462 -19.91 -10.72 -1.80
C VAL A 462 -21.09 -11.30 -1.00
N VAL A 463 -21.83 -10.50 -0.23
CA VAL A 463 -22.85 -11.00 0.73
C VAL A 463 -24.22 -10.34 0.56
N ARG A 464 -24.61 -10.01 -0.69
CA ARG A 464 -25.92 -9.41 -0.98
C ARG A 464 -27.08 -10.24 -0.42
N PRO A 465 -28.16 -9.62 0.14
CA PRO A 465 -28.41 -8.17 0.24
C PRO A 465 -27.72 -7.47 1.43
N SER A 466 -27.02 -8.22 2.28
CA SER A 466 -26.18 -7.66 3.34
C SER A 466 -24.85 -7.12 2.78
N GLU A 467 -24.12 -6.38 3.59
CA GLU A 467 -22.80 -5.86 3.22
C GLU A 467 -21.78 -6.28 4.28
N LEU A 468 -20.59 -6.70 3.85
CA LEU A 468 -19.45 -6.88 4.74
C LEU A 468 -18.82 -5.52 5.04
N GLN A 469 -18.46 -5.29 6.29
CA GLN A 469 -17.66 -4.12 6.64
C GLN A 469 -16.28 -4.20 5.98
N LEU A 470 -15.80 -3.06 5.49
CA LEU A 470 -14.51 -2.99 4.78
C LEU A 470 -13.33 -3.47 5.64
N GLY A 471 -13.37 -3.29 6.98
CA GLY A 471 -12.30 -3.72 7.86
C GLY A 471 -12.09 -5.25 7.81
N ILE A 472 -13.17 -6.01 7.68
CA ILE A 472 -13.12 -7.48 7.51
C ILE A 472 -12.49 -7.83 6.16
N VAL A 473 -12.92 -7.18 5.08
CA VAL A 473 -12.38 -7.42 3.74
C VAL A 473 -10.88 -7.10 3.69
N LEU A 474 -10.47 -5.98 4.29
CA LEU A 474 -9.06 -5.60 4.38
C LEU A 474 -8.23 -6.57 5.22
N ALA A 475 -8.78 -7.14 6.30
CA ALA A 475 -8.08 -8.14 7.08
C ALA A 475 -7.85 -9.44 6.29
N LEU A 476 -8.85 -9.89 5.51
CA LEU A 476 -8.75 -11.08 4.66
C LEU A 476 -7.72 -10.94 3.54
N VAL A 477 -7.51 -9.72 3.03
CA VAL A 477 -6.51 -9.44 2.00
C VAL A 477 -5.13 -9.14 2.61
N GLY A 478 -5.11 -8.31 3.66
CA GLY A 478 -3.92 -7.80 4.31
C GLY A 478 -3.14 -8.86 5.08
N GLY A 479 -3.82 -9.80 5.76
CA GLY A 479 -3.19 -10.89 6.50
C GLY A 479 -2.31 -11.79 5.63
N PRO A 480 -2.84 -12.39 4.55
CA PRO A 480 -2.05 -13.17 3.60
C PRO A 480 -0.91 -12.38 2.97
N PHE A 481 -1.14 -11.11 2.62
CA PHE A 481 -0.09 -10.23 2.11
C PHE A 481 1.05 -10.05 3.12
N PHE A 482 0.72 -9.77 4.39
CA PHE A 482 1.70 -9.59 5.45
C PHE A 482 2.52 -10.87 5.69
N ILE A 483 1.87 -12.04 5.71
CA ILE A 483 2.56 -13.33 5.83
C ILE A 483 3.54 -13.53 4.66
N ALA A 484 3.09 -13.22 3.43
CA ALA A 484 3.95 -13.31 2.25
C ALA A 484 5.14 -12.35 2.31
N LEU A 485 4.94 -11.14 2.85
CA LEU A 485 5.98 -10.14 3.02
C LEU A 485 7.04 -10.60 4.04
N VAL A 486 6.63 -11.02 5.24
CA VAL A 486 7.54 -11.44 6.32
C VAL A 486 8.35 -12.68 5.94
N ARG A 487 7.75 -13.60 5.17
CA ARG A 487 8.45 -14.82 4.72
C ARG A 487 9.59 -14.55 3.73
N ARG A 488 9.66 -13.38 3.11
CA ARG A 488 10.71 -13.03 2.12
C ARG A 488 11.88 -12.32 2.80
N ARG A 489 12.90 -13.09 3.20
CA ARG A 489 14.13 -12.63 3.88
C ARG A 489 14.95 -11.53 3.15
N LYS A 490 14.67 -11.21 1.88
CA LYS A 490 15.48 -10.27 1.06
C LYS A 490 14.87 -8.87 0.85
N LEU A 491 13.65 -8.58 1.33
CA LEU A 491 13.00 -7.28 1.07
C LEU A 491 13.18 -6.25 2.19
N VAL A 492 13.97 -6.57 3.23
CA VAL A 492 14.27 -5.67 4.35
C VAL A 492 15.77 -5.41 4.40
N SER A 493 16.30 -4.75 3.38
CA SER A 493 17.48 -3.89 3.55
C SER A 493 17.11 -2.55 2.94
N LEU A 494 16.87 -1.57 3.82
CA LEU A 494 16.80 -0.15 3.47
C LEU A 494 18.20 0.36 3.17
#